data_AF-A0A1I0WPA1-F1
#
_entry.id   AF-A0A1I0WPA1-F1
#
_cell.length_a   1.000
_cell.length_b   1.000
_cell.length_c   1.000
_cell.angle_alpha   90.00
_cell.angle_beta   90.00
_cell.angle_gamma   90.00
#
_symmetry.space_group_name_H-M   'P 1'
#
loop_
_entity.id
_entity.type
_entity.pdbx_description
1 polymer ?
#
loop_
_entity_poly.entity_id
_entity_poly.type
_entity_poly.pdbx_seq_one_letter_code
_entity_poly.pdbx_strand_id
1 'polypeptide(L)'
;MSQPVTTNPLIIMLINMTVVFLVLMALGVVINFIHYIDPTKPKAAPKEEAPAAPASVAEPEPVAAAPVEEGISPEVVAVIAAAVASMGYGADSVRAIRPLERNNWKNSGRQAIQSRG
;
A
#
# COMPACT_ATOMS: atom_id res chain seq x y z
N MET A 1 -24.94 -32.41 14.11
CA MET A 1 -25.74 -31.34 13.51
C MET A 1 -25.81 -30.20 14.52
N SER A 2 -25.01 -29.15 14.34
CA SER A 2 -25.02 -27.99 15.23
C SER A 2 -26.29 -27.19 14.95
N GLN A 3 -27.24 -27.20 15.90
CA GLN A 3 -28.41 -26.33 15.81
C GLN A 3 -27.98 -24.86 15.81
N PRO A 4 -28.68 -23.98 15.08
CA PRO A 4 -28.50 -22.55 15.23
C PRO A 4 -28.87 -22.17 16.67
N VAL A 5 -27.90 -21.65 17.42
CA VAL A 5 -28.06 -21.23 18.82
C VAL A 5 -29.07 -20.10 19.01
N THR A 6 -29.61 -19.52 17.93
CA THR A 6 -30.81 -18.69 17.96
C THR A 6 -31.47 -18.64 16.58
N THR A 7 -32.76 -18.98 16.47
CA THR A 7 -33.52 -18.98 15.20
C THR A 7 -34.28 -17.67 14.93
N ASN A 8 -34.22 -16.71 15.85
CA ASN A 8 -34.98 -15.47 15.75
C ASN A 8 -34.20 -14.39 14.96
N PRO A 9 -34.71 -13.90 13.81
CA PRO A 9 -34.00 -12.92 12.98
C PRO A 9 -33.73 -11.59 13.69
N LEU A 10 -34.57 -11.16 14.62
CA LEU A 10 -34.35 -9.93 15.40
C LEU A 10 -33.14 -10.05 16.33
N ILE A 11 -32.96 -11.23 16.92
CA ILE A 11 -31.81 -11.50 17.82
C ILE A 11 -30.51 -11.55 17.01
N ILE A 12 -30.53 -12.16 15.83
CA ILE A 12 -29.36 -12.20 14.94
C ILE A 12 -28.93 -10.78 14.56
N MET A 13 -29.89 -9.91 14.22
CA MET A 13 -29.63 -8.51 13.91
C MET A 13 -29.00 -7.76 15.10
N LEU A 14 -29.57 -7.94 16.30
CA LEU A 14 -29.09 -7.29 17.52
C LEU A 14 -27.69 -7.77 17.94
N ILE A 15 -27.40 -9.07 17.81
CA ILE A 15 -26.07 -9.63 18.06
C ILE A 15 -25.06 -9.00 17.12
N ASN A 16 -25.34 -8.96 15.82
CA ASN A 16 -24.36 -8.46 14.84
C ASN A 16 -24.10 -6.96 15.02
N MET A 17 -25.15 -6.16 15.29
CA MET A 17 -24.99 -4.74 15.63
C MET A 17 -24.16 -4.53 16.89
N THR A 18 -24.41 -5.33 17.94
CA THR A 18 -23.70 -5.22 19.21
C THR A 18 -22.23 -5.63 19.07
N VAL A 19 -21.94 -6.75 18.39
CA VAL A 19 -20.57 -7.26 18.21
C VAL A 19 -19.72 -6.26 17.42
N VAL A 20 -20.25 -5.72 16.32
CA VAL A 20 -19.55 -4.70 15.52
C VAL A 20 -19.24 -3.47 16.39
N PHE A 21 -20.22 -2.99 17.16
CA PHE A 21 -20.03 -1.85 18.04
C PHE A 21 -18.98 -2.13 19.13
N LEU A 22 -19.00 -3.31 19.73
CA LEU A 22 -18.05 -3.73 20.77
C LEU A 22 -16.62 -3.76 20.23
N VAL A 23 -16.43 -4.30 19.02
CA VAL A 23 -15.13 -4.31 18.34
C VAL A 23 -14.64 -2.89 18.04
N LEU A 24 -15.50 -2.03 17.49
CA LEU A 24 -15.12 -0.63 17.20
C LEU A 24 -14.78 0.14 18.47
N MET A 25 -15.57 -0.03 19.53
CA MET A 25 -15.33 0.61 20.82
C MET A 25 -14.01 0.11 21.45
N ALA A 26 -13.72 -1.19 21.37
CA ALA A 26 -12.46 -1.76 21.83
C ALA A 26 -11.26 -1.17 21.08
N LEU A 27 -11.32 -1.09 19.74
CA LEU A 27 -10.25 -0.47 18.94
C LEU A 27 -10.05 0.99 19.31
N GLY A 28 -11.14 1.75 19.45
CA GLY A 28 -11.09 3.16 19.86
C GLY A 28 -10.47 3.35 21.24
N VAL A 29 -10.87 2.53 22.22
CA VAL A 29 -10.31 2.54 23.58
C VAL A 29 -8.83 2.19 23.56
N VAL A 30 -8.41 1.16 22.80
CA VAL A 30 -7.00 0.76 22.70
C VAL A 30 -6.14 1.89 22.11
N ILE A 31 -6.59 2.52 21.02
CA ILE A 31 -5.88 3.64 20.41
C ILE A 31 -5.76 4.82 21.38
N ASN A 32 -6.86 5.17 22.06
CA ASN A 32 -6.86 6.27 23.04
C ASN A 32 -6.00 5.95 24.26
N PHE A 33 -5.99 4.69 24.71
CA PHE A 33 -5.18 4.23 25.83
C PHE A 33 -3.69 4.26 25.50
N ILE A 34 -3.30 3.80 24.30
CA ILE A 34 -1.93 3.95 23.81
C ILE A 34 -1.56 5.42 23.73
N HIS A 35 -2.43 6.30 23.23
CA HIS A 35 -2.16 7.74 23.17
C HIS A 35 -2.08 8.43 24.53
N TYR A 36 -2.77 7.93 25.54
CA TYR A 36 -2.70 8.45 26.90
C TYR A 36 -1.42 8.00 27.61
N ILE A 37 -1.02 6.74 27.40
CA ILE A 37 0.20 6.17 27.99
C ILE A 37 1.43 6.61 27.22
N ASP A 38 1.32 6.91 25.92
CA ASP A 38 2.39 7.46 25.10
C ASP A 38 2.65 8.92 25.50
N PRO A 39 3.66 9.17 26.35
CA PRO A 39 3.99 10.49 26.84
C PRO A 39 4.89 11.23 25.84
N THR A 40 5.18 10.64 24.67
CA THR A 40 6.14 11.16 23.70
C THR A 40 5.51 11.96 22.57
N LYS A 41 4.20 12.26 22.62
CA LYS A 41 3.59 13.15 21.64
C LYS A 41 4.15 14.58 21.79
N PRO A 42 4.96 15.09 20.83
CA PRO A 42 5.28 16.51 20.79
C PRO A 42 3.97 17.26 20.60
N LYS A 43 3.75 18.25 21.47
CA LYS A 43 2.69 19.26 21.36
C LYS A 43 2.63 19.71 19.90
N ALA A 44 1.47 19.56 19.27
CA ALA A 44 1.22 20.07 17.93
C ALA A 44 1.67 21.53 17.86
N ALA A 45 2.82 21.76 17.22
CA ALA A 45 3.23 23.08 16.79
C ALA A 45 2.29 23.46 15.64
N PRO A 46 1.60 24.62 15.73
CA PRO A 46 0.76 25.14 14.66
C PRO A 46 1.50 25.11 13.33
N LYS A 47 0.77 24.69 12.29
CA LYS A 47 1.17 24.76 10.89
C LYS A 47 1.41 26.23 10.54
N GLU A 48 2.65 26.67 10.65
CA GLU A 48 3.08 27.98 10.18
C GLU A 48 4.37 27.83 9.36
N GLU A 49 4.47 28.70 8.36
CA GLU A 49 5.55 28.89 7.40
C GLU A 49 5.60 27.97 6.17
N ALA A 50 5.16 28.58 5.06
CA ALA A 50 5.52 28.26 3.70
C ALA A 50 7.04 28.14 3.53
N PRO A 51 7.56 27.15 2.79
CA PRO A 51 8.94 27.18 2.37
C PRO A 51 9.05 27.98 1.06
N ALA A 52 9.83 29.06 1.17
CA ALA A 52 10.39 29.81 0.06
C ALA A 52 11.03 28.89 -0.99
N ALA A 53 10.97 29.36 -2.25
CA ALA A 53 11.59 28.74 -3.40
C ALA A 53 13.08 28.44 -3.16
N PRO A 54 13.56 27.20 -3.38
CA PRO A 54 14.98 26.93 -3.48
C PRO A 54 15.48 27.26 -4.88
N ALA A 55 16.51 28.11 -4.90
CA ALA A 55 17.29 28.50 -6.05
C ALA A 55 17.97 27.30 -6.73
N SER A 56 18.16 27.47 -8.04
CA SER A 56 18.96 26.67 -8.97
C SER A 56 20.24 26.09 -8.36
N VAL A 57 20.39 24.76 -8.48
CA VAL A 57 21.68 24.07 -8.35
C VAL A 57 21.87 23.21 -9.61
N ALA A 58 23.09 23.26 -10.13
CA ALA A 58 23.54 22.83 -11.44
C ALA A 58 23.22 21.37 -11.81
N GLU A 59 22.99 21.22 -13.12
CA GLU A 59 22.53 20.07 -13.88
C GLU A 59 23.62 19.00 -14.06
N PRO A 60 23.36 17.73 -13.69
CA PRO A 60 24.15 16.59 -14.18
C PRO A 60 23.65 16.16 -15.58
N GLU A 61 24.60 15.82 -16.45
CA GLU A 61 24.44 15.37 -17.84
C GLU A 61 23.22 14.46 -18.09
N PRO A 62 22.46 14.70 -19.18
CA PRO A 62 21.31 13.87 -19.53
C PRO A 62 21.79 12.54 -20.10
N VAL A 63 21.85 11.51 -19.25
CA VAL A 63 21.77 10.13 -19.71
C VAL A 63 20.38 9.98 -20.34
N ALA A 64 20.33 9.61 -21.62
CA ALA A 64 19.11 9.52 -22.41
C ALA A 64 17.99 8.84 -21.62
N ALA A 65 17.02 9.66 -21.18
CA ALA A 65 15.89 9.20 -20.39
C ALA A 65 15.07 8.24 -21.25
N ALA A 66 15.12 6.96 -20.90
CA ALA A 66 14.11 6.01 -21.35
C ALA A 66 12.72 6.58 -20.97
N PRO A 67 11.67 6.36 -21.77
CA PRO A 67 10.34 6.88 -21.48
C PRO A 67 9.90 6.42 -20.09
N VAL A 68 9.86 7.35 -19.14
CA VAL A 68 9.42 7.08 -17.76
C VAL A 68 7.91 7.09 -17.79
N GLU A 69 7.28 5.92 -17.70
CA GLU A 69 5.84 5.85 -17.43
C GLU A 69 5.57 6.38 -16.01
N GLU A 70 4.59 7.29 -15.89
CA GLU A 70 4.14 7.86 -14.61
C GLU A 70 3.74 6.74 -13.64
N GLY A 71 4.55 6.55 -12.59
CA GLY A 71 4.27 5.58 -11.52
C GLY A 71 5.47 4.76 -11.03
N ILE A 72 6.63 4.80 -11.71
CA ILE A 72 7.87 4.14 -11.27
C ILE A 72 8.99 5.17 -11.16
N SER A 73 9.69 5.20 -10.03
CA SER A 73 10.83 6.09 -9.84
C SER A 73 12.04 5.64 -10.68
N PRO A 74 12.87 6.57 -11.18
CA PRO A 74 14.01 6.25 -12.03
C PRO A 74 15.04 5.33 -11.33
N GLU A 75 15.14 5.41 -10.00
CA GLU A 75 16.00 4.55 -9.20
C GLU A 75 15.56 3.07 -9.28
N VAL A 76 14.24 2.82 -9.25
CA VAL A 76 13.71 1.45 -9.36
C VAL A 76 13.95 0.89 -10.76
N VAL A 77 13.80 1.71 -11.80
CA VAL A 77 14.12 1.34 -13.18
C VAL A 77 15.61 0.99 -13.32
N ALA A 78 16.50 1.81 -12.75
CA ALA A 78 17.94 1.59 -12.77
C ALA A 78 18.34 0.30 -12.03
N VAL A 79 17.75 0.02 -10.87
CA VAL A 79 18.01 -1.21 -10.11
C VAL A 79 17.51 -2.45 -10.88
N ILE A 80 16.33 -2.39 -11.50
CA ILE A 80 15.81 -3.48 -12.34
C ILE A 80 16.72 -3.73 -13.54
N ALA A 81 17.13 -2.66 -14.24
CA ALA A 81 18.03 -2.75 -15.38
C ALA A 81 19.40 -3.34 -14.98
N ALA A 82 19.98 -2.91 -13.85
CA ALA A 82 21.24 -3.43 -13.33
C ALA A 82 21.12 -4.92 -12.94
N ALA A 83 20.01 -5.34 -12.32
CA ALA A 83 19.76 -6.74 -12.00
C ALA A 83 19.67 -7.60 -13.27
N VAL A 84 18.93 -7.15 -14.28
CA VAL A 84 18.83 -7.86 -15.57
C VAL A 84 20.18 -7.94 -16.27
N ALA A 85 20.98 -6.87 -16.23
CA ALA A 85 22.35 -6.85 -16.75
C ALA A 85 23.27 -7.85 -16.01
N SER A 86 23.13 -7.96 -14.69
CA SER A 86 23.92 -8.91 -13.88
C SER A 86 23.60 -10.38 -14.20
N MET A 87 22.38 -10.65 -14.67
CA MET A 87 21.95 -11.97 -15.12
C MET A 87 22.46 -12.31 -16.53
N GLY A 88 23.28 -11.45 -17.14
CA GLY A 88 23.89 -11.66 -18.45
C GLY A 88 23.02 -11.23 -19.63
N TYR A 89 21.91 -10.53 -19.38
CA TYR A 89 21.04 -10.01 -20.44
C TYR A 89 21.45 -8.58 -20.82
N GLY A 90 21.60 -8.31 -22.12
CA GLY A 90 21.94 -6.97 -22.63
C GLY A 90 20.79 -5.97 -22.49
N ALA A 91 21.09 -4.67 -22.62
CA ALA A 91 20.11 -3.59 -22.52
C ALA A 91 18.91 -3.75 -23.50
N ASP A 92 19.13 -4.40 -24.65
CA ASP A 92 18.09 -4.71 -25.64
C ASP A 92 17.06 -5.76 -25.18
N SER A 93 17.33 -6.45 -24.07
CA SER A 93 16.45 -7.47 -23.50
C SER A 93 15.28 -6.86 -22.70
N VAL A 94 15.41 -5.60 -22.26
CA VAL A 94 14.38 -4.91 -21.48
C VAL A 94 13.48 -4.12 -22.42
N ARG A 95 12.34 -4.71 -22.81
CA ARG A 95 11.41 -4.10 -23.77
C ARG A 95 10.45 -3.07 -23.16
N ALA A 96 10.00 -3.33 -21.93
CA ALA A 96 9.13 -2.44 -21.16
C ALA A 96 9.19 -2.82 -19.68
N ILE A 97 9.14 -1.81 -18.81
CA ILE A 97 8.98 -1.99 -17.36
C ILE A 97 7.66 -1.35 -17.00
N ARG A 98 6.69 -2.15 -16.56
CA ARG A 98 5.37 -1.68 -16.16
C ARG A 98 5.04 -2.15 -14.75
N PRO A 99 4.52 -1.27 -13.87
CA PRO A 99 4.09 -1.70 -12.57
C PRO A 99 2.85 -2.57 -12.73
N LEU A 100 2.91 -3.78 -12.20
CA LEU A 100 1.75 -4.67 -12.16
C LEU A 100 0.80 -4.20 -11.07
N GLU A 101 -0.42 -3.83 -11.44
CA GLU A 101 -1.47 -3.59 -10.45
C GLU A 101 -1.73 -4.87 -9.65
N ARG A 102 -1.37 -4.85 -8.36
CA ARG A 102 -1.58 -5.99 -7.47
C ARG A 102 -3.01 -6.04 -6.94
N ASN A 103 -3.96 -6.16 -7.87
CA ASN A 103 -5.36 -6.43 -7.56
C ASN A 103 -5.57 -7.93 -7.35
N ASN A 104 -5.18 -8.44 -6.17
CA ASN A 104 -5.23 -9.87 -5.82
C ASN A 104 -6.63 -10.48 -6.04
N TRP A 105 -7.70 -9.71 -5.83
CA TRP A 105 -9.08 -10.14 -6.07
C TRP A 105 -9.44 -10.30 -7.57
N LYS A 106 -8.94 -9.41 -8.43
CA LYS A 106 -9.20 -9.50 -9.89
C LYS A 106 -8.34 -10.57 -10.54
N ASN A 107 -7.15 -10.83 -10.01
CA ASN A 107 -6.20 -11.79 -10.57
C ASN A 107 -6.38 -13.22 -10.03
N SER A 108 -6.99 -13.42 -8.86
CA SER A 108 -7.19 -14.75 -8.26
C SER A 108 -8.04 -15.68 -9.13
N GLY A 109 -9.07 -15.17 -9.81
CA GLY A 109 -9.86 -15.96 -10.76
C GLY A 109 -9.06 -16.44 -11.98
N ARG A 110 -8.18 -15.61 -12.52
CA ARG A 110 -7.30 -15.97 -13.65
C ARG A 110 -6.21 -16.96 -13.24
N GLN A 111 -5.61 -16.76 -12.08
CA GLN A 111 -4.58 -17.66 -11.55
C GLN A 111 -5.15 -19.05 -11.24
N ALA A 112 -6.38 -19.14 -10.72
CA ALA A 112 -7.05 -20.40 -10.45
C ALA A 112 -7.37 -21.21 -11.72
N ILE A 113 -7.53 -20.54 -12.87
CA ILE A 113 -7.72 -21.21 -14.16
C ILE A 113 -6.38 -21.69 -14.72
N GLN A 114 -5.33 -20.88 -14.61
CA GLN A 114 -3.99 -21.23 -15.09
C GLN A 114 -3.33 -22.37 -14.29
N SER A 115 -3.60 -22.47 -12.99
CA SER A 115 -3.10 -23.57 -12.15
C SER A 115 -3.81 -24.92 -12.39
N ARG A 116 -4.77 -24.96 -13.32
CA ARG A 116 -5.65 -26.11 -13.58
C ARG A 116 -5.40 -26.77 -14.94
N GLY A 117 -4.45 -26.27 -15.72
CA GLY A 117 -3.91 -26.91 -16.93
C GLY A 117 -2.53 -27.48 -16.67
#